data_AF-A0A5N9GG65-F1
#
_entry.id   AF-A0A5N9GG65-F1
#
_cell.length_a   1.000
_cell.length_b   1.000
_cell.length_c   1.000
_cell.angle_alpha   90.00
_cell.angle_beta   90.00
_cell.angle_gamma   90.00
#
_symmetry.space_group_name_H-M   'P 1'
#
loop_
_entity.id
_entity.type
_entity.pdbx_description
1 polymer ?
#
loop_
_entity_poly.entity_id
_entity_poly.type
_entity_poly.pdbx_seq_one_letter_code
_entity_poly.pdbx_strand_id
1 'polypeptide(L)'
;MIRVALDLENPEDLRSAKAEWKFSPGLVPGEDNEGLVARLSGSPARLVDYDDSGWEVCENIQVGRSSGLTFGWFRITVTLPDQVNGRDIRGNRIFFETCIDDYGEIWVNGECDRATGTVAGFNISQRVAIATEARPGETYVIACLAANGPLAAPGGGIFMRYANLAFEDYSV
;
A
#
# COMPACT_ATOMS: atom_id res chain seq x y z
N MET A 1 -21.15 13.32 -6.99
CA MET A 1 -19.91 12.51 -6.86
C MET A 1 -19.97 11.32 -7.80
N ILE A 2 -19.21 11.38 -8.89
CA ILE A 2 -18.89 10.20 -9.68
C ILE A 2 -17.59 9.62 -9.11
N ARG A 3 -17.60 8.34 -8.80
CA ARG A 3 -16.44 7.59 -8.35
C ARG A 3 -16.14 6.47 -9.34
N VAL A 4 -14.87 6.32 -9.69
CA VAL A 4 -14.34 5.14 -10.37
C VAL A 4 -13.13 4.63 -9.61
N ALA A 5 -12.93 3.31 -9.57
CA ALA A 5 -11.80 2.70 -8.89
C ALA A 5 -10.98 1.85 -9.87
N LEU A 6 -9.67 1.95 -9.74
CA LEU A 6 -8.71 1.02 -10.32
C LEU A 6 -8.41 -0.03 -9.25
N ASP A 7 -8.71 -1.28 -9.56
CA ASP A 7 -8.52 -2.43 -8.69
C ASP A 7 -7.07 -2.92 -8.78
N LEU A 8 -6.28 -2.70 -7.72
CA LEU A 8 -4.86 -3.09 -7.69
C LEU A 8 -4.66 -4.58 -7.39
N GLU A 9 -5.71 -5.40 -7.47
CA GLU A 9 -5.67 -6.86 -7.45
C GLU A 9 -6.03 -7.46 -8.81
N ASN A 10 -6.67 -6.68 -9.68
CA ASN A 10 -7.06 -7.11 -11.01
C ASN A 10 -5.86 -7.03 -11.99
N PRO A 11 -5.50 -8.12 -12.69
CA PRO A 11 -4.36 -8.12 -13.62
C PRO A 11 -4.47 -7.17 -14.82
N GLU A 12 -5.69 -6.84 -15.28
CA GLU A 12 -5.91 -5.87 -16.36
C GLU A 12 -5.65 -4.45 -15.88
N ASP A 13 -6.15 -4.11 -14.69
CA ASP A 13 -5.96 -2.81 -14.07
C ASP A 13 -4.49 -2.57 -13.70
N LEU A 14 -3.82 -3.57 -13.10
CA LEU A 14 -2.38 -3.53 -12.83
C LEU A 14 -1.57 -3.28 -14.12
N ARG A 15 -1.89 -3.98 -15.22
CA ARG A 15 -1.25 -3.75 -16.53
C ARG A 15 -1.51 -2.35 -17.06
N SER A 16 -2.75 -1.86 -16.95
CA SER A 16 -3.12 -0.50 -17.41
C SER A 16 -2.30 0.58 -16.69
N ALA A 17 -2.00 0.35 -15.41
CA ALA A 17 -1.24 1.26 -14.57
C ALA A 17 0.26 0.94 -14.48
N LYS A 18 0.76 0.00 -15.31
CA LYS A 18 2.16 -0.46 -15.32
C LYS A 18 2.68 -0.82 -13.92
N ALA A 19 1.81 -1.44 -13.13
CA ALA A 19 2.03 -1.67 -11.72
C ALA A 19 2.17 -3.17 -11.40
N GLU A 20 2.96 -3.48 -10.39
CA GLU A 20 3.16 -4.83 -9.87
C GLU A 20 3.40 -4.74 -8.36
N TRP A 21 2.71 -5.57 -7.58
CA TRP A 21 2.96 -5.64 -6.14
C TRP A 21 4.26 -6.40 -5.87
N LYS A 22 5.04 -5.85 -4.95
CA LYS A 22 6.23 -6.46 -4.36
C LYS A 22 5.98 -6.76 -2.89
N PHE A 23 6.51 -7.87 -2.41
CA PHE A 23 6.47 -8.24 -1.00
C PHE A 23 7.87 -8.59 -0.48
N SER A 24 8.14 -8.19 0.76
CA SER A 24 9.31 -8.70 1.49
C SER A 24 9.05 -8.74 3.01
N PRO A 25 9.48 -9.80 3.71
CA PRO A 25 9.33 -9.92 5.15
C PRO A 25 10.32 -9.00 5.90
N GLY A 26 9.96 -8.70 7.14
CA GLY A 26 10.78 -7.98 8.10
C GLY A 26 10.48 -6.49 8.22
N LEU A 27 10.91 -5.90 9.35
CA LEU A 27 10.76 -4.46 9.60
C LEU A 27 11.70 -3.67 8.68
N VAL A 28 12.94 -4.15 8.54
CA VAL A 28 13.90 -3.73 7.51
C VAL A 28 14.22 -4.94 6.64
N PRO A 29 13.59 -5.05 5.46
CA PRO A 29 13.76 -6.20 4.58
C PRO A 29 15.22 -6.49 4.21
N GLY A 30 15.61 -7.77 4.31
CA GLY A 30 16.96 -8.25 3.96
C GLY A 30 18.03 -8.11 5.04
N GLU A 31 17.74 -7.40 6.13
CA GLU A 31 18.66 -7.26 7.27
C GLU A 31 18.61 -8.45 8.23
N ASP A 32 19.71 -8.65 8.96
CA ASP A 32 19.76 -9.61 10.07
C ASP A 32 18.66 -9.32 11.10
N ASN A 33 18.09 -10.40 11.66
CA ASN A 33 16.98 -10.32 12.62
C ASN A 33 15.82 -9.44 12.11
N GLU A 34 15.58 -9.44 10.79
CA GLU A 34 14.50 -8.69 10.13
C GLU A 34 14.52 -7.17 10.41
N GLY A 35 15.69 -6.63 10.78
CA GLY A 35 15.85 -5.21 11.11
C GLY A 35 15.33 -4.79 12.49
N LEU A 36 15.00 -5.75 13.37
CA LEU A 36 14.55 -5.47 14.73
C LEU A 36 15.71 -5.05 15.64
N VAL A 37 16.15 -3.81 15.44
CA VAL A 37 17.19 -3.14 16.22
C VAL A 37 16.56 -2.06 17.09
N ALA A 38 16.88 -2.07 18.38
CA ALA A 38 16.34 -1.10 19.32
C ALA A 38 16.70 0.34 18.89
N ARG A 39 15.72 1.25 19.02
CA ARG A 39 15.87 2.69 18.73
C ARG A 39 16.08 3.02 17.25
N LEU A 40 15.73 2.11 16.34
CA LEU A 40 15.61 2.43 14.91
C LEU A 40 14.65 3.61 14.71
N SER A 41 15.05 4.59 13.91
CA SER A 41 14.25 5.81 13.64
C SER A 41 13.13 5.58 12.62
N GLY A 42 13.18 4.49 11.88
CA GLY A 42 12.20 4.08 10.88
C GLY A 42 12.81 3.12 9.86
N SER A 43 11.96 2.41 9.13
CA SER A 43 12.41 1.53 8.05
C SER A 43 12.67 2.31 6.77
N PRO A 44 13.76 2.06 6.04
CA PRO A 44 14.02 2.65 4.73
C PRO A 44 13.03 2.15 3.67
N ALA A 45 12.39 0.99 3.86
CA ALA A 45 11.40 0.42 2.94
C ALA A 45 10.15 1.29 2.75
N ARG A 46 9.96 2.35 3.55
CA ARG A 46 8.92 3.36 3.34
C ARG A 46 9.27 4.40 2.28
N LEU A 47 10.56 4.60 1.96
CA LEU A 47 11.03 5.70 1.14
C LEU A 47 10.70 5.48 -0.35
N VAL A 48 10.56 6.58 -1.08
CA VAL A 48 10.21 6.57 -2.51
C VAL A 48 11.30 5.94 -3.37
N ASP A 49 12.57 6.14 -3.00
CA ASP A 49 13.76 5.70 -3.71
C ASP A 49 14.35 4.38 -3.20
N TYR A 50 13.65 3.70 -2.30
CA TYR A 50 14.06 2.38 -1.82
C TYR A 50 14.04 1.36 -2.96
N ASP A 51 15.17 0.66 -3.15
CA ASP A 51 15.31 -0.39 -4.17
C ASP A 51 14.64 -1.70 -3.69
N ASP A 52 13.47 -1.98 -4.26
CA ASP A 52 12.71 -3.21 -4.05
C ASP A 52 12.83 -4.20 -5.22
N SER A 53 13.79 -4.01 -6.13
CA SER A 53 13.93 -4.87 -7.32
C SER A 53 14.19 -6.35 -6.98
N GLY A 54 14.80 -6.63 -5.81
CA GLY A 54 15.06 -7.98 -5.31
C GLY A 54 13.89 -8.62 -4.54
N TRP A 55 12.76 -7.92 -4.39
CA TRP A 55 11.61 -8.42 -3.64
C TRP A 55 10.78 -9.41 -4.43
N GLU A 56 10.05 -10.26 -3.71
CA GLU A 56 9.10 -11.21 -4.30
C GLU A 56 8.01 -10.45 -5.07
N VAL A 57 7.63 -10.94 -6.25
CA VAL A 57 6.41 -10.51 -6.92
C VAL A 57 5.21 -11.06 -6.15
N CYS A 58 4.41 -10.19 -5.57
CA CYS A 58 3.26 -10.56 -4.77
C CYS A 58 2.01 -10.66 -5.64
N GLU A 59 1.72 -11.86 -6.17
CA GLU A 59 0.55 -12.08 -7.03
C GLU A 59 -0.79 -11.94 -6.30
N ASN A 60 -0.79 -12.13 -4.98
CA ASN A 60 -2.00 -12.03 -4.16
C ASN A 60 -1.68 -11.41 -2.79
N ILE A 61 -2.12 -10.17 -2.60
CA ILE A 61 -1.95 -9.39 -1.38
C ILE A 61 -2.82 -9.90 -0.21
N GLN A 62 -3.83 -10.73 -0.48
CA GLN A 62 -4.74 -11.30 0.52
C GLN A 62 -4.21 -12.59 1.17
N VAL A 63 -3.13 -13.18 0.64
CA VAL A 63 -2.53 -14.37 1.25
C VAL A 63 -1.93 -13.99 2.61
N GLY A 64 -2.53 -14.49 3.68
CA GLY A 64 -2.04 -14.28 5.04
C GLY A 64 -0.66 -14.91 5.26
N ARG A 65 0.27 -14.11 5.78
CA ARG A 65 1.62 -14.55 6.17
C ARG A 65 1.82 -14.24 7.65
N SER A 66 2.29 -15.18 8.48
CA SER A 66 2.64 -14.88 9.87
C SER A 66 3.38 -16.05 10.53
N SER A 67 4.41 -15.75 11.30
CA SER A 67 5.08 -16.68 12.21
C SER A 67 5.74 -15.90 13.36
N GLY A 68 5.15 -15.96 14.56
CA GLY A 68 5.65 -15.17 15.70
C GLY A 68 5.47 -13.67 15.49
N LEU A 69 6.40 -12.85 16.01
CA LEU A 69 6.40 -11.41 15.72
C LEU A 69 6.85 -11.21 14.27
N THR A 70 5.94 -10.75 13.43
CA THR A 70 6.08 -10.68 11.97
C THR A 70 5.87 -9.26 11.50
N PHE A 71 6.75 -8.81 10.62
CA PHE A 71 6.57 -7.60 9.83
C PHE A 71 6.64 -7.96 8.36
N GLY A 72 6.00 -7.17 7.51
CA GLY A 72 6.16 -7.32 6.07
C GLY A 72 5.69 -6.08 5.34
N TRP A 73 6.33 -5.85 4.20
CA TRP A 73 6.07 -4.71 3.37
C TRP A 73 5.41 -5.15 2.08
N PHE A 74 4.33 -4.47 1.71
CA PHE A 74 3.76 -4.50 0.37
C PHE A 74 4.12 -3.18 -0.30
N ARG A 75 4.78 -3.24 -1.46
CA ARG A 75 5.16 -2.05 -2.22
C ARG A 75 4.62 -2.14 -3.64
N ILE A 76 4.16 -1.02 -4.18
CA ILE A 76 3.72 -0.92 -5.56
C ILE A 76 4.09 0.46 -6.11
N THR A 77 4.58 0.48 -7.35
CA THR A 77 4.73 1.70 -8.14
C THR A 77 3.61 1.73 -9.17
N VAL A 78 2.77 2.77 -9.13
CA VAL A 78 1.61 2.90 -10.02
C VAL A 78 1.81 4.10 -10.93
N THR A 79 1.70 3.89 -12.24
CA THR A 79 1.62 4.96 -13.24
C THR A 79 0.17 5.19 -13.61
N LEU A 80 -0.35 6.41 -13.46
CA LEU A 80 -1.75 6.71 -13.72
C LEU A 80 -2.11 6.46 -15.21
N PRO A 81 -3.12 5.62 -15.50
CA PRO A 81 -3.60 5.45 -16.87
C PRO A 81 -4.37 6.69 -17.34
N ASP A 82 -4.64 6.80 -18.64
CA ASP A 82 -5.50 7.88 -19.17
C ASP A 82 -6.96 7.76 -18.71
N GLN A 83 -7.42 6.53 -18.49
CA GLN A 83 -8.78 6.22 -18.11
C GLN A 83 -8.83 5.02 -17.17
N VAL A 84 -9.88 4.96 -16.36
CA VAL A 84 -10.22 3.79 -15.55
C VAL A 84 -11.65 3.41 -15.88
N ASN A 85 -11.91 2.15 -16.22
CA ASN A 85 -13.23 1.66 -16.63
C ASN A 85 -13.93 2.53 -17.69
N GLY A 86 -13.16 3.00 -18.69
CA GLY A 86 -13.63 3.84 -19.79
C GLY A 86 -13.95 5.30 -19.42
N ARG A 87 -13.58 5.75 -18.23
CA ARG A 87 -13.78 7.14 -17.77
C ARG A 87 -12.44 7.87 -17.70
N ASP A 88 -12.41 9.08 -18.25
CA ASP A 88 -11.29 10.00 -18.04
C ASP A 88 -11.14 10.32 -16.54
N ILE A 89 -9.91 10.25 -16.05
CA ILE A 89 -9.59 10.53 -14.65
C ILE A 89 -9.00 11.92 -14.44
N ARG A 90 -8.65 12.65 -15.50
CA ARG A 90 -7.94 13.94 -15.41
C ARG A 90 -8.65 14.91 -14.45
N GLY A 91 -7.88 15.46 -13.51
CA GLY A 91 -8.37 16.40 -12.51
C GLY A 91 -9.11 15.77 -11.33
N ASN A 92 -9.38 14.45 -11.35
CA ASN A 92 -10.01 13.79 -10.21
C ASN A 92 -9.07 13.77 -8.99
N ARG A 93 -9.65 13.80 -7.79
CA ARG A 93 -8.88 13.49 -6.58
C ARG A 93 -8.58 12.00 -6.52
N ILE A 94 -7.38 11.65 -6.06
CA ILE A 94 -6.91 10.27 -5.99
C ILE A 94 -6.74 9.89 -4.53
N PHE A 95 -7.24 8.71 -4.19
CA PHE A 95 -7.07 8.13 -2.88
C PHE A 95 -6.68 6.66 -2.99
N PHE A 96 -5.76 6.22 -2.13
CA PHE A 96 -5.49 4.81 -1.91
C PHE A 96 -6.39 4.29 -0.81
N GLU A 97 -7.06 3.17 -1.05
CA GLU A 97 -7.94 2.51 -0.11
C GLU A 97 -7.52 1.07 0.09
N THR A 98 -7.36 0.67 1.35
CA THR A 98 -7.04 -0.71 1.73
C THR A 98 -7.58 -1.03 3.13
N CYS A 99 -7.42 -2.27 3.56
CA CYS A 99 -7.56 -2.68 4.94
C CYS A 99 -6.45 -3.70 5.22
N ILE A 100 -5.43 -3.26 5.96
CA ILE A 100 -4.31 -4.09 6.39
C ILE A 100 -4.76 -4.86 7.64
N ASP A 101 -4.52 -6.17 7.68
CA ASP A 101 -4.86 -7.00 8.83
C ASP A 101 -3.99 -6.62 10.05
N ASP A 102 -4.60 -6.52 11.23
CA ASP A 102 -4.00 -6.15 12.52
C ASP A 102 -3.40 -4.73 12.61
N TYR A 103 -2.11 -4.57 12.30
CA TYR A 103 -1.41 -3.28 12.35
C TYR A 103 -0.99 -2.88 10.93
N GLY A 104 -1.43 -1.69 10.51
CA GLY A 104 -1.16 -1.17 9.17
C GLY A 104 -0.69 0.28 9.19
N GLU A 105 0.34 0.56 8.40
CA GLU A 105 0.76 1.92 8.07
C GLU A 105 0.93 2.04 6.55
N ILE A 106 0.67 3.24 6.00
CA ILE A 106 0.69 3.53 4.57
C ILE A 106 1.53 4.78 4.33
N TRP A 107 2.40 4.69 3.33
CA TRP A 107 3.23 5.78 2.84
C TRP A 107 3.01 5.98 1.35
N VAL A 108 2.83 7.23 0.93
CA VAL A 108 2.74 7.65 -0.47
C VAL A 108 3.94 8.52 -0.76
N ASN A 109 4.77 8.12 -1.72
CA ASN A 109 6.03 8.79 -2.07
C ASN A 109 6.94 9.07 -0.86
N GLY A 110 7.00 8.16 0.11
CA GLY A 110 7.82 8.31 1.32
C GLY A 110 7.15 9.04 2.48
N GLU A 111 6.01 9.70 2.24
CA GLU A 111 5.29 10.50 3.21
C GLU A 111 4.09 9.76 3.78
N CYS A 112 3.85 9.93 5.08
CA CYS A 112 2.72 9.32 5.77
C CYS A 112 1.76 10.41 6.25
N ASP A 113 0.51 10.37 5.79
CA ASP A 113 -0.57 11.18 6.35
C ASP A 113 -0.84 10.69 7.78
N ARG A 114 -0.52 11.53 8.77
CA ARG A 114 -0.67 11.19 10.19
C ARG A 114 -2.12 11.09 10.66
N ALA A 115 -3.08 11.52 9.85
CA ALA A 115 -4.51 11.37 10.14
C ALA A 115 -5.10 10.08 9.58
N THR A 116 -4.61 9.60 8.43
CA THR A 116 -5.28 8.52 7.67
C THR A 116 -4.37 7.35 7.28
N GLY A 117 -3.06 7.57 7.20
CA GLY A 117 -2.06 6.57 6.82
C GLY A 117 -1.42 5.83 7.99
N THR A 118 -1.56 6.31 9.23
CA THR A 118 -1.11 5.58 10.42
C THR A 118 -2.12 4.53 10.86
N VAL A 119 -1.72 3.67 11.79
CA VAL A 119 -2.59 2.65 12.41
C VAL A 119 -3.94 3.25 12.85
N ALA A 120 -5.03 2.74 12.26
CA ALA A 120 -6.39 3.18 12.55
C ALA A 120 -7.10 2.29 13.60
N GLY A 121 -6.57 1.09 13.84
CA GLY A 121 -7.15 0.08 14.71
C GLY A 121 -7.22 -1.29 14.04
N PHE A 122 -7.55 -2.32 14.80
CA PHE A 122 -7.64 -3.70 14.34
C PHE A 122 -8.66 -3.84 13.20
N ASN A 123 -8.18 -4.24 12.01
CA ASN A 123 -9.01 -4.48 10.82
C ASN A 123 -9.88 -3.29 10.39
N ILE A 124 -9.37 -2.07 10.58
CA ILE A 124 -10.02 -0.84 10.14
C ILE A 124 -9.53 -0.46 8.75
N SER A 125 -10.46 -0.23 7.83
CA SER A 125 -10.16 0.31 6.50
C SER A 125 -9.47 1.67 6.59
N GLN A 126 -8.41 1.84 5.80
CA GLN A 126 -7.67 3.08 5.65
C GLN A 126 -7.91 3.68 4.27
N ARG A 127 -7.91 5.01 4.23
CA ARG A 127 -8.15 5.79 3.03
C ARG A 127 -7.26 7.03 3.02
N VAL A 128 -6.22 7.00 2.19
CA VAL A 128 -5.13 7.98 2.19
C VAL A 128 -5.20 8.81 0.91
N ALA A 129 -5.09 10.13 1.04
CA ALA A 129 -5.00 11.01 -0.13
C ALA A 129 -3.66 10.85 -0.85
N ILE A 130 -3.70 10.68 -2.17
CA ILE A 130 -2.50 10.66 -3.02
C ILE A 130 -2.29 12.03 -3.66
N ALA A 131 -3.33 12.54 -4.34
CA ALA A 131 -3.26 13.79 -5.09
C ALA A 131 -4.63 14.43 -5.20
N THR A 132 -4.67 15.75 -5.33
CA THR A 132 -5.90 16.51 -5.52
C THR A 132 -6.35 16.60 -6.97
N GLU A 133 -5.44 16.33 -7.92
CA GLU A 133 -5.70 16.34 -9.36
C GLU A 133 -4.91 15.20 -10.02
N ALA A 134 -5.61 14.25 -10.64
CA ALA A 134 -4.98 13.20 -11.40
C ALA A 134 -4.44 13.73 -12.73
N ARG A 135 -3.20 13.36 -13.05
CA ARG A 135 -2.53 13.67 -14.31
C ARG A 135 -2.01 12.36 -14.91
N PRO A 136 -2.64 11.83 -15.96
CA PRO A 136 -2.20 10.59 -16.60
C PRO A 136 -0.70 10.61 -16.93
N GLY A 137 -0.05 9.47 -16.70
CA GLY A 137 1.40 9.33 -16.83
C GLY A 137 2.21 9.69 -15.59
N GLU A 138 1.64 10.36 -14.58
CA GLU A 138 2.31 10.52 -13.28
C GLU A 138 2.44 9.19 -12.54
N THR A 139 3.50 9.07 -11.75
CA THR A 139 3.83 7.87 -11.00
C THR A 139 3.80 8.13 -9.50
N TYR A 140 3.28 7.16 -8.74
CA TYR A 140 3.24 7.18 -7.29
C TYR A 140 3.78 5.86 -6.73
N VAL A 141 4.61 5.95 -5.70
CA VAL A 141 5.09 4.80 -4.92
C VAL A 141 4.24 4.68 -3.67
N ILE A 142 3.60 3.54 -3.47
CA ILE A 142 2.81 3.22 -2.29
C ILE A 142 3.52 2.10 -1.56
N ALA A 143 3.84 2.32 -0.29
CA ALA A 143 4.39 1.32 0.60
C ALA A 143 3.41 1.10 1.77
N CYS A 144 3.15 -0.16 2.09
CA CYS A 144 2.29 -0.56 3.20
C CYS A 144 3.09 -1.48 4.12
N LEU A 145 3.24 -1.07 5.39
CA LEU A 145 3.80 -1.92 6.44
C LEU A 145 2.64 -2.62 7.11
N ALA A 146 2.72 -3.94 7.16
CA ALA A 146 1.86 -4.76 7.99
C ALA A 146 2.69 -5.34 9.14
N ALA A 147 2.12 -5.33 10.34
CA ALA A 147 2.73 -5.98 11.49
C ALA A 147 1.71 -6.84 12.23
N ASN A 148 2.16 -8.00 12.68
CA ASN A 148 1.37 -8.93 13.47
C ASN A 148 2.31 -9.60 14.47
N GLY A 149 1.79 -10.03 15.62
CA GLY A 149 2.53 -10.96 16.44
C GLY A 149 1.81 -11.29 17.73
N PRO A 150 2.27 -12.32 18.44
CA PRO A 150 1.75 -12.70 19.74
C PRO A 150 2.23 -11.72 20.84
N LEU A 151 2.13 -10.40 20.62
CA LEU A 151 2.54 -9.36 21.58
C LEU A 151 1.89 -9.57 22.96
N ALA A 152 0.63 -10.03 22.96
CA ALA A 152 -0.08 -10.53 24.14
C ALA A 152 -1.06 -11.66 23.76
N ALA A 153 -0.67 -12.50 22.79
CA ALA A 153 -1.44 -13.61 22.19
C ALA A 153 -2.68 -13.30 21.30
N PRO A 154 -2.72 -12.24 20.47
CA PRO A 154 -3.66 -12.18 19.35
C PRO A 154 -3.21 -13.09 18.18
N GLY A 155 -4.16 -13.65 17.45
CA GLY A 155 -3.92 -14.40 16.20
C GLY A 155 -4.29 -13.56 14.98
N GLY A 156 -3.95 -14.03 13.77
CA GLY A 156 -4.18 -13.29 12.53
C GLY A 156 -3.05 -13.52 11.53
N GLY A 157 -3.00 -12.69 10.50
CA GLY A 157 -1.87 -12.66 9.56
C GLY A 157 -1.42 -11.24 9.25
N ILE A 158 -0.40 -11.11 8.40
CA ILE A 158 -0.16 -9.88 7.65
C ILE A 158 -0.62 -10.10 6.21
N PHE A 159 -1.55 -9.26 5.76
CA PHE A 159 -2.07 -9.21 4.40
C PHE A 159 -2.91 -7.93 4.24
N MET A 160 -3.27 -7.61 3.00
CA MET A 160 -4.24 -6.58 2.68
C MET A 160 -5.52 -7.24 2.18
N ARG A 161 -6.67 -6.86 2.73
CA ARG A 161 -7.98 -7.43 2.34
C ARG A 161 -8.44 -6.96 0.97
N TYR A 162 -7.99 -5.79 0.55
CA TYR A 162 -8.18 -5.25 -0.79
C TYR A 162 -7.18 -4.11 -1.05
N ALA A 163 -7.01 -3.70 -2.31
CA ALA A 163 -6.28 -2.47 -2.64
C ALA A 163 -6.88 -1.75 -3.85
N ASN A 164 -7.24 -0.48 -3.69
CA ASN A 164 -7.86 0.31 -4.75
C ASN A 164 -7.23 1.72 -4.86
N LEU A 165 -7.15 2.24 -6.09
CA LEU A 165 -7.08 3.69 -6.32
C LEU A 165 -8.47 4.23 -6.68
N ALA A 166 -9.04 5.02 -5.78
CA ALA A 166 -10.29 5.71 -6.00
C ALA A 166 -10.05 7.08 -6.65
N PHE A 167 -10.75 7.33 -7.76
CA PHE A 167 -10.78 8.60 -8.46
C PHE A 167 -12.15 9.24 -8.27
N GLU A 168 -12.16 10.44 -7.70
CA GLU A 168 -13.40 11.15 -7.34
C GLU A 168 -13.47 12.52 -8.01
N ASP A 169 -14.56 12.73 -8.75
CA ASP A 169 -14.94 14.02 -9.30
C ASP A 169 -16.01 14.68 -8.42
N TYR A 170 -15.67 15.87 -7.90
CA TYR A 170 -16.53 16.71 -7.06
C TYR A 170 -17.20 17.85 -7.84
N SER A 171 -16.92 17.97 -9.15
CA SER A 171 -17.52 18.98 -10.02
C SER A 171 -18.92 18.62 -10.53
N VAL A 172 -19.45 17.47 -10.10
CA VAL A 172 -20.78 16.93 -10.43
C VAL A 172 -21.71 16.87 -9.22
#